data_AF-A0ABD3PHA0-F1
#
_entry.id   AF-A0ABD3PHA0-F1
#
_cell.length_a   1.000
_cell.length_b   1.000
_cell.length_c   1.000
_cell.angle_alpha   90.00
_cell.angle_beta   90.00
_cell.angle_gamma   90.00
#
_symmetry.space_group_name_H-M   'P 1'
#
loop_
_entity.id
_entity.type
_entity.pdbx_description
1 polymer ?
#
loop_
_entity_poly.entity_id
_entity_poly.type
_entity_poly.pdbx_seq_one_letter_code
_entity_poly.pdbx_strand_id
1 'polypeptide(L)'
;MAPPNLNSTDYYQILGCPRDADDAALKKAYRKLAVKWHPDKNPDSEEATRNFQKVSEAYAALSDSKKRKMYDMYGMDGVRAAEAGADVPVGRGGGSAPGGGGFGGFPGGGGGVHHMSPEEAQQFFSQAFGGSDPFGGMFGMSMGGGGGGGPGIRFSSSQGGMGGGGDPFASFLGMGGGGSSMRSMMGGPSSRGSFGSGAARQAPARPEYGVIPPGTIVSLKGLSNKAEYNGDRGVVKRYVRETKRYLVELEDSEETLSVRPENLLQHVHVTLHDIQSQPELNGKTGTVITWCPKKERYNIYVASLKKVFSLRPGNVVMENGIVARVNGLESRPELNGQWGTIKEWIKDSNKYDVQLSPSQIIRVKVENMIL
;
A
#
# COMPACT_ATOMS: atom_id res chain seq x y z
N MET A 1 -19.77 -18.93 9.68
CA MET A 1 -18.30 -18.89 9.85
C MET A 1 -17.77 -20.28 9.58
N ALA A 2 -16.75 -20.39 8.73
CA ALA A 2 -16.06 -21.66 8.52
C ALA A 2 -15.30 -22.05 9.80
N PRO A 3 -15.11 -23.34 10.11
CA PRO A 3 -14.28 -23.73 11.24
C PRO A 3 -12.82 -23.26 11.03
N PRO A 4 -12.14 -22.76 12.07
CA PRO A 4 -10.74 -22.37 11.96
C PRO A 4 -9.87 -23.60 11.66
N ASN A 5 -8.89 -23.42 10.77
CA ASN A 5 -7.95 -24.44 10.35
C ASN A 5 -6.49 -23.98 10.58
N LEU A 6 -5.93 -24.37 11.73
CA LEU A 6 -4.58 -23.98 12.18
C LEU A 6 -3.44 -24.65 11.40
N ASN A 7 -3.77 -25.64 10.56
CA ASN A 7 -2.85 -26.31 9.65
C ASN A 7 -2.81 -25.66 8.27
N SER A 8 -3.70 -24.71 7.99
CA SER A 8 -3.73 -24.00 6.72
C SER A 8 -2.60 -22.98 6.62
N THR A 9 -2.21 -22.67 5.38
CA THR A 9 -1.37 -21.53 5.02
C THR A 9 -2.20 -20.30 4.61
N ASP A 10 -3.53 -20.37 4.76
CA ASP A 10 -4.43 -19.26 4.51
C ASP A 10 -4.83 -18.58 5.83
N TYR A 11 -4.57 -17.27 5.98
CA TYR A 11 -4.86 -16.51 7.20
C TYR A 11 -6.36 -16.45 7.51
N TYR A 12 -7.21 -16.37 6.49
CA TYR A 12 -8.66 -16.39 6.68
C TYR A 12 -9.11 -17.75 7.21
N GLN A 13 -8.53 -18.83 6.70
CA GLN A 13 -8.81 -20.18 7.18
C GLN A 13 -8.27 -20.39 8.60
N ILE A 14 -7.07 -19.89 8.93
CA ILE A 14 -6.50 -19.95 10.29
C ILE A 14 -7.45 -19.30 11.29
N LEU A 15 -7.99 -18.11 10.97
CA LEU A 15 -8.95 -17.41 11.84
C LEU A 15 -10.37 -18.00 11.78
N GLY A 16 -10.71 -18.76 10.74
CA GLY A 16 -12.08 -19.25 10.51
C GLY A 16 -13.04 -18.19 9.99
N CYS A 17 -12.51 -17.18 9.29
CA CYS A 17 -13.27 -16.08 8.71
C CYS A 17 -13.38 -16.23 7.18
N PRO A 18 -14.48 -15.75 6.57
CA PRO A 18 -14.51 -15.61 5.12
C PRO A 18 -13.63 -14.44 4.64
N ARG A 19 -13.30 -14.40 3.35
CA ARG A 19 -12.41 -13.35 2.78
C ARG A 19 -13.02 -11.95 2.80
N ASP A 20 -14.34 -11.86 2.83
CA ASP A 20 -15.13 -10.63 2.96
C ASP A 20 -15.40 -10.22 4.42
N ALA A 21 -14.75 -10.89 5.39
CA ALA A 21 -14.91 -10.55 6.80
C ALA A 21 -14.55 -9.09 7.09
N ASP A 22 -15.41 -8.41 7.85
CA ASP A 22 -15.14 -7.09 8.38
C ASP A 22 -14.15 -7.13 9.56
N ASP A 23 -13.63 -5.98 9.95
CA ASP A 23 -12.64 -5.85 11.02
C ASP A 23 -13.19 -6.36 12.37
N ALA A 24 -14.50 -6.21 12.59
CA ALA A 24 -15.17 -6.71 13.79
C ALA A 24 -15.18 -8.23 13.85
N ALA A 25 -15.47 -8.92 12.74
CA ALA A 25 -15.44 -10.37 12.64
C ALA A 25 -14.01 -10.90 12.80
N LEU A 26 -13.02 -10.27 12.17
CA LEU A 26 -11.60 -10.62 12.32
C LEU A 26 -11.14 -10.50 13.78
N LYS A 27 -11.46 -9.36 14.44
CA LYS A 27 -11.10 -9.12 15.84
C LYS A 27 -11.76 -10.14 16.79
N LYS A 28 -13.04 -10.47 16.54
CA LYS A 28 -13.78 -11.46 17.33
C LYS A 28 -13.20 -12.87 17.18
N ALA A 29 -12.87 -13.27 15.96
CA ALA A 29 -12.28 -14.57 15.66
C ALA A 29 -10.89 -14.70 16.31
N TYR A 30 -10.04 -13.67 16.16
CA TYR A 30 -8.73 -13.61 16.81
C TYR A 30 -8.86 -13.74 18.33
N ARG A 31 -9.71 -12.93 18.97
CA ARG A 31 -9.89 -12.98 20.43
C ARG A 31 -10.25 -14.38 20.93
N LYS A 32 -11.14 -15.09 20.24
CA LYS A 32 -11.56 -16.45 20.62
C LYS A 32 -10.40 -17.45 20.55
N LEU A 33 -9.58 -17.37 19.50
CA LEU A 33 -8.45 -18.28 19.29
C LEU A 33 -7.26 -17.92 20.18
N ALA A 34 -6.96 -16.63 20.34
CA ALA A 34 -5.90 -16.13 21.21
C ALA A 34 -6.13 -16.57 22.67
N VAL A 35 -7.35 -16.42 23.19
CA VAL A 35 -7.69 -16.90 24.55
C VAL A 35 -7.61 -18.42 24.67
N LYS A 36 -7.88 -19.17 23.60
CA LYS A 36 -7.79 -20.64 23.60
C LYS A 36 -6.33 -21.12 23.68
N TRP A 37 -5.45 -20.47 22.91
CA TRP A 37 -4.05 -20.90 22.75
C TRP A 37 -3.05 -20.08 23.57
N HIS A 38 -3.52 -19.16 24.42
CA HIS A 38 -2.66 -18.30 25.23
C HIS A 38 -1.70 -19.11 26.12
N PRO A 39 -0.42 -18.68 26.27
CA PRO A 39 0.57 -19.38 27.09
C PRO A 39 0.13 -19.53 28.56
N ASP A 40 -0.48 -18.51 29.18
CA ASP A 40 -0.96 -18.62 30.57
C ASP A 40 -1.94 -19.77 30.83
N LYS A 41 -2.75 -20.16 29.82
CA LYS A 41 -3.68 -21.28 29.94
C LYS A 41 -3.07 -22.61 29.50
N ASN A 42 -1.93 -22.55 28.80
CA ASN A 42 -1.26 -23.69 28.21
C ASN A 42 0.27 -23.60 28.45
N PRO A 43 0.73 -23.49 29.72
CA PRO A 43 2.11 -23.12 30.04
C PRO A 43 3.16 -24.10 29.49
N ASP A 44 2.79 -25.37 29.32
CA ASP A 44 3.70 -26.44 28.90
C ASP A 44 3.43 -26.97 27.47
N SER A 45 2.58 -26.28 26.69
CA SER A 45 2.20 -26.75 25.36
C SER A 45 2.92 -25.97 24.26
N GLU A 46 3.94 -26.59 23.65
CA GLU A 46 4.56 -26.06 22.44
C GLU A 46 3.56 -25.87 21.29
N GLU A 47 2.55 -26.75 21.20
CA GLU A 47 1.51 -26.66 20.20
C GLU A 47 0.67 -25.40 20.39
N ALA A 48 0.30 -25.08 21.63
CA ALA A 48 -0.44 -23.86 21.94
C ALA A 48 0.38 -22.61 21.58
N THR A 49 1.67 -22.59 21.92
CA THR A 49 2.58 -21.50 21.56
C THR A 49 2.65 -21.30 20.05
N ARG A 50 2.84 -22.37 19.27
CA ARG A 50 2.87 -22.30 17.79
C ARG A 50 1.53 -21.84 17.21
N ASN A 51 0.41 -22.31 17.76
CA ASN A 51 -0.92 -21.92 17.29
C ASN A 51 -1.23 -20.45 17.65
N PHE A 52 -0.81 -19.98 18.83
CA PHE A 52 -0.95 -18.59 19.25
C PHE A 52 -0.16 -17.64 18.34
N GLN A 53 1.07 -18.00 17.98
CA GLN A 53 1.88 -17.26 17.01
C GLN A 53 1.17 -17.18 15.65
N LYS A 54 0.73 -18.31 15.07
CA LYS A 54 0.03 -18.35 13.78
C LYS A 54 -1.23 -17.50 13.76
N VAL A 55 -2.02 -17.58 14.83
CA VAL A 55 -3.27 -16.81 14.97
C VAL A 55 -2.97 -15.31 15.09
N SER A 56 -1.89 -14.95 15.79
CA SER A 56 -1.44 -13.56 15.91
C SER A 56 -0.87 -13.01 14.62
N GLU A 57 -0.05 -13.79 13.89
CA GLU A 57 0.45 -13.45 12.55
C GLU A 57 -0.71 -13.23 11.57
N ALA A 58 -1.70 -14.14 11.56
CA ALA A 58 -2.87 -14.02 10.71
C ALA A 58 -3.69 -12.76 11.00
N TYR A 59 -3.96 -12.47 12.27
CA TYR A 59 -4.70 -11.26 12.63
C TYR A 59 -3.89 -9.99 12.36
N ALA A 60 -2.58 -9.98 12.62
CA ALA A 60 -1.71 -8.85 12.33
C ALA A 60 -1.66 -8.51 10.83
N ALA A 61 -1.67 -9.52 9.97
CA ALA A 61 -1.70 -9.31 8.52
C ALA A 61 -3.09 -8.88 8.00
N LEU A 62 -4.18 -9.42 8.56
CA LEU A 62 -5.53 -9.15 8.07
C LEU A 62 -6.20 -7.91 8.68
N SER A 63 -5.78 -7.47 9.87
CA SER A 63 -6.34 -6.28 10.54
C SER A 63 -5.80 -4.95 10.01
N ASP A 64 -4.64 -4.97 9.35
CA ASP A 64 -4.11 -3.80 8.64
C ASP A 64 -4.55 -3.85 7.17
N SER A 65 -5.25 -2.80 6.71
CA SER A 65 -5.79 -2.72 5.36
C SER A 65 -4.71 -2.87 4.27
N LYS A 66 -3.51 -2.32 4.46
CA LYS A 66 -2.42 -2.40 3.49
C LYS A 66 -1.84 -3.82 3.46
N LYS A 67 -1.60 -4.41 4.63
CA LYS A 67 -1.11 -5.80 4.72
C LYS A 67 -2.13 -6.79 4.17
N ARG A 68 -3.42 -6.58 4.43
CA ARG A 68 -4.50 -7.41 3.89
C ARG A 68 -4.52 -7.39 2.37
N LYS A 69 -4.32 -6.24 1.73
CA LYS A 69 -4.20 -6.14 0.27
C LYS A 69 -2.99 -6.88 -0.29
N MET A 70 -1.82 -6.69 0.33
CA MET A 70 -0.61 -7.43 -0.06
C MET A 70 -0.80 -8.94 0.11
N TYR A 71 -1.50 -9.36 1.17
CA TYR A 71 -1.87 -10.74 1.40
C TYR A 71 -2.83 -11.28 0.34
N ASP A 72 -3.87 -10.52 0.00
CA ASP A 72 -4.88 -10.93 -0.98
C ASP A 72 -4.28 -11.04 -2.39
N MET A 73 -3.29 -10.20 -2.73
CA MET A 73 -2.62 -10.22 -4.04
C MET A 73 -1.49 -11.26 -4.14
N TYR A 74 -0.65 -11.35 -3.11
CA TYR A 74 0.65 -12.05 -3.19
C TYR A 74 0.83 -13.10 -2.09
N GLY A 75 -0.17 -13.30 -1.22
CA GLY A 75 -0.13 -14.24 -0.11
C GLY A 75 0.78 -13.80 1.05
N MET A 76 1.09 -14.76 1.92
CA MET A 76 1.96 -14.54 3.10
C MET A 76 3.30 -13.93 2.72
N ASP A 77 3.90 -14.43 1.64
CA ASP A 77 5.21 -13.98 1.17
C ASP A 77 5.18 -12.53 0.69
N GLY A 78 4.04 -12.05 0.18
CA GLY A 78 3.84 -10.65 -0.18
C GLY A 78 3.87 -9.72 1.02
N VAL A 79 3.19 -10.09 2.10
CA VAL A 79 3.18 -9.33 3.36
C VAL A 79 4.59 -9.26 3.93
N ARG A 80 5.28 -10.41 4.01
CA ARG A 80 6.66 -10.50 4.51
C ARG A 80 7.63 -9.69 3.66
N ALA A 81 7.46 -9.74 2.34
CA ALA A 81 8.28 -8.96 1.43
C ALA A 81 8.06 -7.47 1.63
N ALA A 82 6.82 -7.02 1.82
CA ALA A 82 6.50 -5.64 2.13
C ALA A 82 7.18 -5.20 3.43
N GLU A 83 7.12 -6.02 4.48
CA GLU A 83 7.78 -5.74 5.77
C GLU A 83 9.31 -5.70 5.65
N ALA A 84 9.90 -6.56 4.82
CA ALA A 84 11.35 -6.59 4.60
C ALA A 84 11.84 -5.47 3.66
N GLY A 85 11.00 -5.01 2.72
CA GLY A 85 11.31 -3.95 1.75
C GLY A 85 10.97 -2.54 2.24
N ALA A 86 10.18 -2.46 3.29
CA ALA A 86 9.68 -1.23 3.87
C ALA A 86 10.78 -0.37 4.54
N ASP A 87 11.02 0.82 3.98
CA ASP A 87 11.03 2.06 4.78
C ASP A 87 9.57 2.54 5.06
N VAL A 88 8.60 1.61 5.05
CA VAL A 88 7.25 1.87 5.52
C VAL A 88 7.40 2.14 7.01
N PRO A 89 7.08 3.36 7.50
CA PRO A 89 6.80 3.49 8.91
C PRO A 89 5.65 2.53 9.12
N VAL A 90 5.89 1.44 9.86
CA VAL A 90 4.81 0.62 10.36
C VAL A 90 3.82 1.61 10.95
N GLY A 91 2.68 1.73 10.28
CA GLY A 91 1.63 2.66 10.62
C GLY A 91 1.38 2.49 12.10
N ARG A 92 1.64 3.56 12.83
CA ARG A 92 1.54 3.66 14.26
C ARG A 92 0.08 3.41 14.66
N GLY A 93 -0.27 2.14 14.84
CA GLY A 93 -1.43 1.71 15.60
C GLY A 93 -1.17 1.89 17.10
N GLY A 94 -1.16 3.15 17.56
CA GLY A 94 -1.25 3.52 18.97
C GLY A 94 0.08 3.72 19.71
N GLY A 95 0.32 4.97 20.14
CA GLY A 95 1.26 5.32 21.22
C GLY A 95 2.67 5.71 20.77
N SER A 96 2.93 7.01 20.67
CA SER A 96 4.29 7.52 20.81
C SER A 96 4.71 7.51 22.27
N ALA A 97 5.88 6.94 22.56
CA ALA A 97 6.76 7.45 23.61
C ALA A 97 8.23 7.37 23.14
N PRO A 98 9.08 8.32 23.56
CA PRO A 98 10.40 8.56 23.00
C PRO A 98 11.48 7.76 23.75
N GLY A 99 12.34 7.05 23.02
CA GLY A 99 13.55 6.48 23.61
C GLY A 99 13.95 5.14 23.00
N GLY A 100 14.98 5.19 22.15
CA GLY A 100 16.01 4.16 22.03
C GLY A 100 15.59 2.77 21.52
N GLY A 101 15.93 2.47 20.27
CA GLY A 101 15.95 1.10 19.78
C GLY A 101 15.95 1.01 18.27
N GLY A 102 17.08 1.32 17.64
CA GLY A 102 17.29 0.93 16.26
C GLY A 102 17.08 -0.58 16.13
N PHE A 103 16.30 -0.99 15.11
CA PHE A 103 16.14 -2.39 14.72
C PHE A 103 17.53 -2.99 14.48
N GLY A 104 18.05 -3.67 15.50
CA GLY A 104 19.37 -4.25 15.53
C GLY A 104 19.50 -5.36 14.50
N GLY A 105 20.35 -5.12 13.50
CA GLY A 105 20.92 -6.19 12.71
C GLY A 105 21.91 -6.98 13.56
N PHE A 106 21.87 -8.30 13.43
CA PHE A 106 23.05 -9.14 13.61
C PHE A 106 23.29 -9.95 12.33
N PRO A 107 24.55 -10.10 11.89
CA PRO A 107 24.91 -10.73 10.62
C PRO A 107 25.13 -12.23 10.82
N GLY A 108 24.38 -13.08 10.11
CA GLY A 108 24.60 -14.52 10.17
C GLY A 108 23.70 -15.29 9.22
N GLY A 109 24.32 -16.15 8.40
CA GLY A 109 23.74 -16.88 7.26
C GLY A 109 22.42 -17.62 7.49
N GLY A 110 21.69 -17.79 6.39
CA GLY A 110 20.57 -18.73 6.26
C GLY A 110 19.25 -18.04 5.98
N GLY A 111 18.53 -18.48 4.95
CA GLY A 111 17.18 -18.00 4.65
C GLY A 111 16.24 -18.29 5.82
N GLY A 112 16.06 -17.33 6.72
CA GLY A 112 15.13 -17.37 7.83
C GLY A 112 13.93 -16.48 7.52
N VAL A 113 12.80 -17.13 7.28
CA VAL A 113 11.47 -16.53 7.17
C VAL A 113 11.16 -15.78 8.47
N HIS A 114 10.82 -14.49 8.41
CA HIS A 114 10.34 -13.78 9.60
C HIS A 114 8.97 -14.35 10.00
N HIS A 115 8.96 -15.23 11.00
CA HIS A 115 7.77 -15.64 11.73
C HIS A 115 7.68 -14.82 13.01
N MET A 116 6.46 -14.37 13.36
CA MET A 116 6.21 -13.65 14.60
C MET A 116 6.68 -14.48 15.80
N SER A 117 7.55 -13.92 16.64
CA SER A 117 8.05 -14.61 17.83
C SER A 117 6.93 -14.77 18.87
N PRO A 118 7.04 -15.71 19.83
CA PRO A 118 6.06 -15.83 20.90
C PRO A 118 5.93 -14.52 21.71
N GLU A 119 7.04 -13.83 21.95
CA GLU A 119 7.08 -12.54 22.66
C GLU A 119 6.39 -11.45 21.84
N GLU A 120 6.65 -11.38 20.53
CA GLU A 120 5.99 -10.42 19.62
C GLU A 120 4.48 -10.66 19.54
N ALA A 121 4.05 -11.92 19.50
CA ALA A 121 2.63 -12.28 19.53
C ALA A 121 1.97 -11.82 20.83
N GLN A 122 2.65 -11.99 21.96
CA GLN A 122 2.16 -11.54 23.26
C GLN A 122 2.07 -10.01 23.35
N GLN A 123 3.09 -9.31 22.86
CA GLN A 123 3.09 -7.85 22.78
C GLN A 123 1.95 -7.35 21.89
N PHE A 124 1.78 -7.93 20.70
CA PHE A 124 0.69 -7.58 19.79
C PHE A 124 -0.70 -7.81 20.41
N PHE A 125 -0.88 -8.93 21.10
CA PHE A 125 -2.11 -9.19 21.86
C PHE A 125 -2.35 -8.14 22.95
N SER A 126 -1.32 -7.83 23.74
CA SER A 126 -1.40 -6.82 24.79
C SER A 126 -1.66 -5.42 24.24
N GLN A 127 -1.14 -5.07 23.05
CA GLN A 127 -1.42 -3.79 22.41
C GLN A 127 -2.84 -3.74 21.85
N ALA A 128 -3.32 -4.83 21.26
CA ALA A 128 -4.65 -4.92 20.67
C ALA A 128 -5.78 -5.03 21.72
N PHE A 129 -5.47 -5.51 22.94
CA PHE A 129 -6.48 -5.83 23.98
C PHE A 129 -6.14 -5.38 25.41
N GLY A 130 -4.95 -4.84 25.70
CA GLY A 130 -4.46 -4.56 27.06
C GLY A 130 -5.12 -3.41 27.82
N GLY A 131 -6.12 -2.74 27.22
CA GLY A 131 -7.04 -1.84 27.92
C GLY A 131 -8.38 -2.48 28.31
N SER A 132 -8.59 -3.75 27.96
CA SER A 132 -9.81 -4.51 28.24
C SER A 132 -9.43 -5.91 28.69
N ASP A 133 -9.64 -6.29 29.94
CA ASP A 133 -9.34 -7.65 30.40
C ASP A 133 -10.10 -8.68 29.53
N PRO A 134 -9.41 -9.36 28.59
CA PRO A 134 -10.08 -10.29 27.70
C PRO A 134 -10.51 -11.55 28.47
N PHE A 135 -9.91 -11.76 29.64
CA PHE A 135 -10.16 -12.82 30.61
C PHE A 135 -11.31 -12.51 31.58
N GLY A 136 -11.64 -11.23 31.82
CA GLY A 136 -12.62 -10.82 32.84
C GLY A 136 -14.09 -10.90 32.37
N GLY A 137 -14.35 -10.67 31.08
CA GLY A 137 -15.73 -10.59 30.56
C GLY A 137 -16.42 -11.91 30.20
N MET A 138 -15.69 -13.02 30.11
CA MET A 138 -16.24 -14.31 29.66
C MET A 138 -16.59 -15.27 30.82
N PHE A 139 -16.10 -15.01 32.03
CA PHE A 139 -16.33 -15.86 33.21
C PHE A 139 -17.22 -15.24 34.28
N GLY A 140 -17.77 -14.03 34.06
CA GLY A 140 -18.74 -13.39 34.96
C GLY A 140 -20.21 -13.78 34.71
N MET A 141 -20.49 -14.63 33.72
CA MET A 141 -21.88 -15.01 33.32
C MET A 141 -22.28 -16.44 33.69
N SER A 142 -21.55 -17.08 34.62
CA SER A 142 -21.89 -18.44 35.08
C SER A 142 -21.86 -18.55 36.61
N MET A 143 -22.79 -17.85 37.26
CA MET A 143 -23.51 -18.20 38.51
C MET A 143 -24.05 -16.90 39.14
N GLY A 144 -25.01 -16.26 38.45
CA GLY A 144 -25.79 -15.15 38.99
C GLY A 144 -27.21 -15.61 39.28
N GLY A 145 -27.36 -16.49 40.27
CA GLY A 145 -28.67 -16.91 40.78
C GLY A 145 -29.09 -16.04 41.96
N GLY A 146 -30.09 -15.19 41.74
CA GLY A 146 -31.11 -14.87 42.74
C GLY A 146 -30.91 -13.67 43.66
N GLY A 147 -31.81 -12.68 43.52
CA GLY A 147 -32.38 -11.83 44.59
C GLY A 147 -31.42 -10.82 45.26
N GLY A 148 -31.78 -9.58 45.55
CA GLY A 148 -33.05 -8.86 45.57
C GLY A 148 -32.84 -7.53 46.33
N GLY A 149 -33.81 -6.63 46.26
CA GLY A 149 -33.96 -5.51 47.20
C GLY A 149 -33.43 -4.14 46.74
N GLY A 150 -34.36 -3.23 46.40
CA GLY A 150 -34.12 -1.77 46.39
C GLY A 150 -34.14 -1.19 47.82
N PRO A 151 -34.50 0.11 48.06
CA PRO A 151 -34.84 1.19 47.11
C PRO A 151 -34.17 2.56 47.43
N GLY A 152 -34.33 3.55 46.54
CA GLY A 152 -33.91 4.93 46.79
C GLY A 152 -34.44 5.94 45.77
N ILE A 153 -35.64 6.44 46.02
CA ILE A 153 -36.32 7.55 45.32
C ILE A 153 -35.63 8.89 45.62
N ARG A 154 -35.51 9.80 44.64
CA ARG A 154 -35.98 11.22 44.72
C ARG A 154 -36.28 11.81 43.33
N PHE A 155 -37.54 12.16 43.13
CA PHE A 155 -38.03 13.16 42.18
C PHE A 155 -37.95 14.55 42.83
N SER A 156 -37.67 15.60 42.04
CA SER A 156 -38.30 16.91 42.24
C SER A 156 -38.40 17.66 40.93
N SER A 157 -39.65 18.00 40.62
CA SER A 157 -40.20 18.90 39.61
C SER A 157 -39.70 20.34 39.71
N SER A 158 -39.72 21.09 38.60
CA SER A 158 -40.71 22.18 38.38
C SER A 158 -40.40 23.02 37.13
N GLN A 159 -41.49 23.42 36.46
CA GLN A 159 -41.68 24.64 35.64
C GLN A 159 -40.74 24.87 34.43
N GLY A 160 -41.16 25.05 33.18
CA GLY A 160 -42.45 25.44 32.60
C GLY A 160 -42.36 26.81 31.90
N GLY A 161 -42.68 26.86 30.60
CA GLY A 161 -43.02 28.08 29.82
C GLY A 161 -41.98 28.49 28.75
N MET A 162 -42.20 28.24 27.45
CA MET A 162 -43.00 29.00 26.45
C MET A 162 -42.27 30.17 25.78
N GLY A 163 -42.18 30.14 24.44
CA GLY A 163 -42.38 31.35 23.61
C GLY A 163 -41.30 31.68 22.56
N GLY A 164 -41.75 31.79 21.29
CA GLY A 164 -41.14 32.59 20.20
C GLY A 164 -40.09 31.83 19.38
N GLY A 165 -40.20 31.62 18.06
CA GLY A 165 -40.85 32.43 17.03
C GLY A 165 -39.77 33.14 16.20
N GLY A 166 -39.52 32.70 14.97
CA GLY A 166 -38.66 33.43 14.02
C GLY A 166 -37.90 32.54 13.04
N ASP A 167 -38.48 32.31 11.86
CA ASP A 167 -37.85 31.67 10.70
C ASP A 167 -36.66 32.49 10.13
N PRO A 168 -35.56 31.86 9.71
CA PRO A 168 -34.37 32.55 9.19
C PRO A 168 -34.41 32.81 7.67
N PHE A 169 -35.59 33.06 7.08
CA PHE A 169 -35.76 33.14 5.61
C PHE A 169 -36.34 34.48 5.12
N ALA A 170 -35.84 35.60 5.65
CA ALA A 170 -36.31 36.94 5.27
C ALA A 170 -35.18 37.95 5.03
N SER A 171 -34.20 37.58 4.20
CA SER A 171 -33.18 38.50 3.67
C SER A 171 -32.84 38.19 2.22
N PHE A 172 -33.80 38.29 1.28
CA PHE A 172 -33.42 38.38 -0.14
C PHE A 172 -34.45 39.02 -1.11
N LEU A 173 -35.51 39.68 -0.64
CA LEU A 173 -36.48 40.31 -1.55
C LEU A 173 -36.84 41.73 -1.12
N GLY A 174 -36.36 42.72 -1.87
CA GLY A 174 -36.82 44.10 -1.77
C GLY A 174 -36.02 45.11 -2.61
N MET A 175 -36.70 45.70 -3.60
CA MET A 175 -36.34 46.86 -4.47
C MET A 175 -35.34 46.57 -5.60
N GLY A 176 -35.72 46.59 -6.88
CA GLY A 176 -36.58 47.54 -7.63
C GLY A 176 -35.67 48.60 -8.27
N GLY A 177 -35.75 49.01 -9.54
CA GLY A 177 -36.61 48.74 -10.69
C GLY A 177 -36.20 49.71 -11.82
N GLY A 178 -36.68 49.45 -13.05
CA GLY A 178 -36.68 50.40 -14.18
C GLY A 178 -35.37 50.50 -14.99
N GLY A 179 -35.35 50.53 -16.32
CA GLY A 179 -36.40 50.57 -17.32
C GLY A 179 -35.80 51.01 -18.67
N SER A 180 -36.36 50.47 -19.76
CA SER A 180 -36.34 50.96 -21.16
C SER A 180 -35.01 51.08 -21.91
N SER A 181 -34.85 50.29 -22.98
CA SER A 181 -35.08 50.77 -24.36
C SER A 181 -35.02 49.62 -25.38
N MET A 182 -36.14 49.40 -26.08
CA MET A 182 -36.22 48.66 -27.33
C MET A 182 -35.47 49.41 -28.44
N ARG A 183 -35.01 48.70 -29.48
CA ARG A 183 -35.62 48.71 -30.83
C ARG A 183 -34.66 48.25 -31.94
N SER A 184 -35.17 47.28 -32.74
CA SER A 184 -34.95 47.05 -34.18
C SER A 184 -33.57 46.59 -34.68
N MET A 185 -33.43 45.89 -35.80
CA MET A 185 -34.27 45.03 -36.67
C MET A 185 -33.28 44.50 -37.73
N MET A 186 -33.41 43.22 -38.08
CA MET A 186 -33.38 42.67 -39.44
C MET A 186 -32.37 43.22 -40.48
N GLY A 187 -31.45 42.37 -40.94
CA GLY A 187 -30.66 42.56 -42.17
C GLY A 187 -30.00 41.26 -42.63
N GLY A 188 -30.35 40.78 -43.82
CA GLY A 188 -30.04 39.46 -44.37
C GLY A 188 -28.60 39.24 -44.90
N PRO A 189 -28.38 38.16 -45.69
CA PRO A 189 -27.21 37.31 -45.60
C PRO A 189 -26.07 37.72 -46.54
N SER A 190 -24.83 37.47 -46.13
CA SER A 190 -23.67 37.49 -47.02
C SER A 190 -22.83 36.23 -46.84
N SER A 191 -22.80 35.45 -47.91
CA SER A 191 -21.96 34.28 -48.12
C SER A 191 -20.47 34.63 -48.01
N ARG A 192 -19.76 33.99 -47.08
CA ARG A 192 -18.34 33.63 -47.25
C ARG A 192 -18.12 32.24 -46.69
N GLY A 193 -17.56 31.37 -47.52
CA GLY A 193 -17.27 29.98 -47.19
C GLY A 193 -16.41 29.88 -45.94
N SER A 194 -17.01 29.32 -44.88
CA SER A 194 -16.29 28.85 -43.72
C SER A 194 -15.80 27.44 -44.05
N PHE A 195 -14.55 27.33 -44.48
CA PHE A 195 -13.86 26.05 -44.50
C PHE A 195 -13.96 25.44 -43.11
N GLY A 196 -14.53 24.24 -43.03
CA GLY A 196 -14.66 23.49 -41.80
C GLY A 196 -13.30 23.37 -41.14
N SER A 197 -13.17 23.95 -39.95
CA SER A 197 -12.12 23.67 -39.00
C SER A 197 -12.26 22.20 -38.60
N GLY A 198 -11.61 21.33 -39.38
CA GLY A 198 -11.36 19.96 -38.98
C GLY A 198 -10.73 20.00 -37.60
N ALA A 199 -11.40 19.37 -36.62
CA ALA A 199 -10.83 19.14 -35.32
C ALA A 199 -9.45 18.52 -35.54
N ALA A 200 -8.40 19.30 -35.27
CA ALA A 200 -7.05 18.82 -35.30
C ALA A 200 -7.01 17.66 -34.31
N ARG A 201 -6.99 16.42 -34.83
CA ARG A 201 -6.61 15.27 -34.05
C ARG A 201 -5.24 15.62 -33.48
N GLN A 202 -5.18 15.90 -32.19
CA GLN A 202 -3.92 16.08 -31.50
C GLN A 202 -3.07 14.87 -31.86
N ALA A 203 -1.98 15.10 -32.58
CA ALA A 203 -1.00 14.06 -32.83
C ALA A 203 -0.67 13.43 -31.47
N PRO A 204 -0.55 12.10 -31.37
CA PRO A 204 -0.17 11.47 -30.11
C PRO A 204 1.10 12.17 -29.62
N ALA A 205 1.08 12.63 -28.37
CA ALA A 205 2.24 13.24 -27.75
C ALA A 205 3.44 12.30 -27.97
N ARG A 206 4.54 12.85 -28.51
CA ARG A 206 5.76 12.05 -28.72
C ARG A 206 6.12 11.41 -27.38
N PRO A 207 6.47 10.10 -27.34
CA PRO A 207 6.81 9.44 -26.09
C PRO A 207 7.92 10.22 -25.40
N GLU A 208 7.64 10.66 -24.18
CA GLU A 208 8.61 11.38 -23.37
C GLU A 208 9.62 10.38 -22.79
N TYR A 209 10.88 10.50 -23.18
CA TYR A 209 11.95 9.60 -22.71
C TYR A 209 12.30 9.86 -21.25
N GLY A 210 12.63 8.80 -20.51
CA GLY A 210 12.99 8.91 -19.09
C GLY A 210 11.83 9.33 -18.18
N VAL A 211 10.60 9.33 -18.69
CA VAL A 211 9.39 9.66 -17.94
C VAL A 211 8.49 8.43 -17.86
N ILE A 212 8.12 8.04 -16.65
CA ILE A 212 7.22 6.92 -16.41
C ILE A 212 5.87 7.21 -17.09
N PRO A 213 5.36 6.32 -17.96
CA PRO A 213 4.12 6.57 -18.70
C PRO A 213 2.91 6.76 -17.78
N PRO A 214 1.97 7.67 -18.12
CA PRO A 214 0.65 7.69 -17.51
C PRO A 214 -0.04 6.32 -17.56
N GLY A 215 -0.77 5.96 -16.52
CA GLY A 215 -1.39 4.64 -16.35
C GLY A 215 -0.49 3.60 -15.69
N THR A 216 0.81 3.88 -15.51
CA THR A 216 1.72 2.95 -14.83
C THR A 216 1.35 2.82 -13.35
N ILE A 217 1.22 1.59 -12.87
CA ILE A 217 0.95 1.31 -11.47
C ILE A 217 2.27 1.39 -10.69
N VAL A 218 2.26 2.18 -9.61
CA VAL A 218 3.41 2.44 -8.76
C VAL A 218 3.05 2.28 -7.30
N SER A 219 4.04 1.92 -6.48
CA SER A 219 3.96 2.07 -5.01
C SER A 219 4.79 3.25 -4.56
N LEU A 220 4.33 3.92 -3.51
CA LEU A 220 5.03 5.03 -2.89
C LEU A 220 6.08 4.52 -1.89
N LYS A 221 7.29 5.08 -1.93
CA LYS A 221 8.39 4.73 -1.02
C LYS A 221 9.18 5.97 -0.58
N GLY A 222 9.76 5.92 0.62
CA GLY A 222 10.72 6.92 1.09
C GLY A 222 10.16 8.35 1.24
N LEU A 223 8.84 8.52 1.36
CA LEU A 223 8.23 9.82 1.66
C LEU A 223 8.55 10.20 3.11
N SER A 224 9.15 11.38 3.32
CA SER A 224 9.46 11.89 4.66
C SER A 224 8.30 12.69 5.26
N ASN A 225 7.67 13.55 4.48
CA ASN A 225 6.60 14.46 4.95
C ASN A 225 5.22 13.83 4.99
N LYS A 226 5.05 12.73 4.25
CA LYS A 226 3.79 12.01 4.03
C LYS A 226 4.06 10.51 4.15
N ALA A 227 4.79 10.15 5.21
CA ALA A 227 5.33 8.81 5.41
C ALA A 227 4.23 7.75 5.59
N GLU A 228 3.05 8.18 6.04
CA GLU A 228 1.83 7.39 6.15
C GLU A 228 1.36 6.80 4.82
N TYR A 229 1.77 7.38 3.67
CA TYR A 229 1.45 6.86 2.35
C TYR A 229 2.51 5.89 1.79
N ASN A 230 3.63 5.68 2.50
CA ASN A 230 4.60 4.68 2.05
C ASN A 230 3.95 3.29 2.04
N GLY A 231 4.19 2.55 0.96
CA GLY A 231 3.56 1.27 0.67
C GLY A 231 2.23 1.37 -0.08
N ASP A 232 1.61 2.56 -0.15
CA ASP A 232 0.35 2.70 -0.89
C ASP A 232 0.59 2.64 -2.40
N ARG A 233 -0.38 2.04 -3.08
CA ARG A 233 -0.39 1.92 -4.54
C ARG A 233 -1.17 3.06 -5.14
N GLY A 234 -0.74 3.45 -6.33
CA GLY A 234 -1.42 4.45 -7.12
C GLY A 234 -1.08 4.33 -8.60
N VAL A 235 -1.78 5.13 -9.39
CA VAL A 235 -1.63 5.20 -10.83
C VAL A 235 -1.00 6.54 -11.19
N VAL A 236 0.08 6.50 -11.98
CA VAL A 236 0.70 7.72 -12.51
C VAL A 236 -0.28 8.40 -13.46
N LYS A 237 -0.68 9.63 -13.16
CA LYS A 237 -1.56 10.43 -14.03
C LYS A 237 -0.76 11.24 -15.05
N ARG A 238 0.30 11.91 -14.60
CA ARG A 238 1.23 12.65 -15.47
C ARG A 238 2.51 13.03 -14.75
N TYR A 239 3.52 13.38 -15.54
CA TYR A 239 4.72 14.06 -15.07
C TYR A 239 4.59 15.58 -15.24
N VAL A 240 5.00 16.33 -14.23
CA VAL A 240 5.00 17.80 -14.21
C VAL A 240 6.45 18.27 -14.28
N ARG A 241 6.84 18.83 -15.42
CA ARG A 241 8.25 19.18 -15.71
C ARG A 241 8.74 20.35 -14.88
N GLU A 242 7.86 21.32 -14.61
CA GLU A 242 8.15 22.53 -13.85
C GLU A 242 8.62 22.18 -12.43
N THR A 243 7.94 21.21 -11.81
CA THR A 243 8.24 20.76 -10.44
C THR A 243 9.09 19.49 -10.39
N LYS A 244 9.38 18.87 -11.54
CA LYS A 244 10.04 17.56 -11.68
C LYS A 244 9.41 16.46 -10.83
N ARG A 245 8.07 16.40 -10.82
CA ARG A 245 7.27 15.49 -9.96
C ARG A 245 6.18 14.81 -10.76
N TYR A 246 5.79 13.62 -10.32
CA TYR A 246 4.63 12.91 -10.82
C TYR A 246 3.38 13.26 -10.00
N LEU A 247 2.25 13.36 -10.68
CA LEU A 247 0.94 13.27 -10.04
C LEU A 247 0.53 11.81 -10.01
N VAL A 248 0.36 11.27 -8.81
CA VAL A 248 -0.06 9.88 -8.58
C VAL A 248 -1.38 9.90 -7.85
N GLU A 249 -2.39 9.28 -8.44
CA GLU A 249 -3.70 9.08 -7.82
C GLU A 249 -3.66 7.75 -7.08
N LEU A 250 -4.00 7.75 -5.79
CA LEU A 250 -3.97 6.54 -4.97
C LEU A 250 -5.14 5.62 -5.36
N GLU A 251 -4.96 4.30 -5.24
CA GLU A 251 -6.03 3.34 -5.55
C GLU A 251 -7.13 3.36 -4.48
N ASP A 252 -6.76 3.66 -3.23
CA ASP A 252 -7.62 3.53 -2.06
C ASP A 252 -8.27 4.84 -1.60
N SER A 253 -7.72 5.95 -2.07
CA SER A 253 -8.28 7.27 -1.89
C SER A 253 -8.24 7.96 -3.25
N GLU A 254 -9.29 8.68 -3.61
CA GLU A 254 -9.27 9.55 -4.80
C GLU A 254 -8.31 10.76 -4.63
N GLU A 255 -7.39 10.69 -3.67
CA GLU A 255 -6.36 11.69 -3.42
C GLU A 255 -5.25 11.57 -4.46
N THR A 256 -4.84 12.72 -4.99
CA THR A 256 -3.69 12.82 -5.89
C THR A 256 -2.51 13.45 -5.17
N LEU A 257 -1.37 12.77 -5.18
CA LEU A 257 -0.12 13.20 -4.55
C LEU A 257 0.90 13.68 -5.60
N SER A 258 1.66 14.72 -5.24
CA SER A 258 2.79 15.22 -6.03
C SER A 258 4.11 14.63 -5.52
N VAL A 259 4.59 13.59 -6.20
CA VAL A 259 5.65 12.70 -5.72
C VAL A 259 6.91 12.82 -6.58
N ARG A 260 8.09 12.72 -5.97
CA ARG A 260 9.35 12.73 -6.74
C ARG A 260 9.58 11.37 -7.41
N PRO A 261 10.30 11.31 -8.55
CA PRO A 261 10.62 10.05 -9.22
C PRO A 261 11.23 9.00 -8.29
N GLU A 262 12.18 9.39 -7.42
CA GLU A 262 12.85 8.48 -6.49
C GLU A 262 11.92 7.86 -5.42
N ASN A 263 10.75 8.45 -5.22
CA ASN A 263 9.74 7.99 -4.28
C ASN A 263 8.71 7.04 -4.92
N LEU A 264 8.90 6.66 -6.19
CA LEU A 264 8.04 5.72 -6.89
C LEU A 264 8.78 4.39 -7.11
N LEU A 265 8.06 3.29 -6.98
CA LEU A 265 8.49 1.98 -7.42
C LEU A 265 7.46 1.44 -8.41
N GLN A 266 7.88 1.15 -9.64
CA GLN A 266 6.99 0.63 -10.67
C GLN A 266 6.69 -0.86 -10.46
N HIS A 267 5.41 -1.22 -10.55
CA HIS A 267 4.96 -2.61 -10.56
C HIS A 267 5.00 -3.14 -11.98
N VAL A 268 6.19 -3.57 -12.42
CA VAL A 268 6.43 -4.03 -13.79
C VAL A 268 6.70 -5.52 -13.86
N HIS A 269 6.40 -6.10 -15.01
CA HIS A 269 6.82 -7.45 -15.33
C HIS A 269 8.31 -7.48 -15.67
N VAL A 270 8.98 -8.50 -15.14
CA VAL A 270 10.42 -8.71 -15.30
C VAL A 270 10.68 -10.17 -15.60
N THR A 271 11.74 -10.42 -16.36
CA THR A 271 12.26 -11.77 -16.60
C THR A 271 13.43 -12.03 -15.67
N LEU A 272 13.43 -13.19 -15.03
CA LEU A 272 14.50 -13.60 -14.14
C LEU A 272 15.68 -14.18 -14.93
N HIS A 273 16.90 -13.78 -14.60
CA HIS A 273 18.10 -14.17 -15.34
C HIS A 273 19.31 -14.36 -14.44
N ASP A 274 20.25 -15.21 -14.88
CA ASP A 274 21.56 -15.45 -14.25
C ASP A 274 21.51 -15.78 -12.74
N ILE A 275 20.51 -16.55 -12.32
CA ILE A 275 20.36 -17.02 -10.94
C ILE A 275 21.04 -18.38 -10.81
N GLN A 276 22.32 -18.38 -10.46
CA GLN A 276 23.12 -19.61 -10.32
C GLN A 276 22.66 -20.51 -9.17
N SER A 277 22.17 -19.91 -8.07
CA SER A 277 21.72 -20.67 -6.90
C SER A 277 20.40 -21.41 -7.10
N GLN A 278 19.58 -20.97 -8.05
CA GLN A 278 18.26 -21.52 -8.38
C GLN A 278 18.02 -21.42 -9.90
N PRO A 279 18.70 -22.26 -10.71
CA PRO A 279 18.65 -22.17 -12.16
C PRO A 279 17.24 -22.30 -12.75
N GLU A 280 16.33 -22.99 -12.04
CA GLU A 280 14.93 -23.17 -12.40
C GLU A 280 14.14 -21.87 -12.49
N LEU A 281 14.63 -20.80 -11.86
CA LEU A 281 14.00 -19.48 -11.95
C LEU A 281 14.33 -18.77 -13.27
N ASN A 282 15.44 -19.11 -13.93
CA ASN A 282 15.89 -18.41 -15.12
C ASN A 282 14.87 -18.56 -16.26
N GLY A 283 14.50 -17.43 -16.88
CA GLY A 283 13.48 -17.36 -17.92
C GLY A 283 12.05 -17.28 -17.42
N LYS A 284 11.79 -17.42 -16.10
CA LYS A 284 10.46 -17.16 -15.54
C LYS A 284 10.19 -15.65 -15.49
N THR A 285 8.92 -15.30 -15.64
CA THR A 285 8.44 -13.93 -15.44
C THR A 285 7.98 -13.73 -14.00
N GLY A 286 8.23 -12.54 -13.47
CA GLY A 286 7.76 -12.11 -12.16
C GLY A 286 7.27 -10.68 -12.19
N THR A 287 6.67 -10.24 -11.09
CA THR A 287 6.23 -8.85 -10.89
C THR A 287 7.01 -8.25 -9.74
N VAL A 288 7.60 -7.07 -9.96
CA VAL A 288 8.26 -6.32 -8.89
C VAL A 288 7.20 -5.84 -7.90
N ILE A 289 7.35 -6.22 -6.63
CA ILE A 289 6.39 -5.84 -5.58
C ILE A 289 6.95 -4.82 -4.61
N THR A 290 8.24 -4.90 -4.27
CA THR A 290 8.90 -3.96 -3.38
C THR A 290 10.41 -3.98 -3.59
N TRP A 291 11.09 -2.93 -3.13
CA TRP A 291 12.54 -2.78 -3.11
C TRP A 291 13.01 -2.77 -1.66
N CYS A 292 14.00 -3.58 -1.31
CA CYS A 292 14.63 -3.58 0.01
C CYS A 292 15.93 -2.77 -0.05
N PRO A 293 15.98 -1.54 0.52
CA PRO A 293 17.17 -0.70 0.49
C PRO A 293 18.34 -1.34 1.23
N LYS A 294 18.10 -1.96 2.39
CA LYS A 294 19.14 -2.58 3.23
C LYS A 294 19.88 -3.72 2.54
N LYS A 295 19.16 -4.50 1.72
CA LYS A 295 19.71 -5.66 1.01
C LYS A 295 20.06 -5.35 -0.44
N GLU A 296 19.69 -4.16 -0.92
CA GLU A 296 19.75 -3.74 -2.33
C GLU A 296 19.16 -4.79 -3.28
N ARG A 297 17.94 -5.25 -2.96
CA ARG A 297 17.26 -6.33 -3.69
C ARG A 297 15.81 -6.00 -3.96
N TYR A 298 15.33 -6.45 -5.11
CA TYR A 298 13.91 -6.51 -5.42
C TYR A 298 13.28 -7.73 -4.79
N ASN A 299 12.10 -7.56 -4.23
CA ASN A 299 11.21 -8.66 -3.97
C ASN A 299 10.29 -8.81 -5.18
N ILE A 300 10.31 -10.01 -5.78
CA ILE A 300 9.62 -10.31 -7.02
C ILE A 300 8.67 -11.47 -6.78
N TYR A 301 7.39 -11.24 -7.05
CA TYR A 301 6.38 -12.29 -7.02
C TYR A 301 6.37 -13.07 -8.33
N VAL A 302 6.58 -14.39 -8.25
CA VAL A 302 6.54 -15.30 -9.41
C VAL A 302 5.24 -16.09 -9.36
N ALA A 303 4.27 -15.69 -10.18
CA ALA A 303 2.91 -16.23 -10.16
C ALA A 303 2.87 -17.76 -10.39
N SER A 304 3.71 -18.30 -11.28
CA SER A 304 3.77 -19.74 -11.55
C SER A 304 4.18 -20.57 -10.34
N LEU A 305 4.88 -19.96 -9.38
CA LEU A 305 5.36 -20.61 -8.15
C LEU A 305 4.58 -20.13 -6.91
N LYS A 306 3.69 -19.14 -7.07
CA LYS A 306 2.98 -18.44 -5.99
C LYS A 306 3.90 -18.04 -4.83
N LYS A 307 5.11 -17.57 -5.16
CA LYS A 307 6.18 -17.32 -4.21
C LYS A 307 6.92 -16.02 -4.53
N VAL A 308 7.40 -15.35 -3.48
CA VAL A 308 8.24 -14.16 -3.62
C VAL A 308 9.72 -14.53 -3.49
N PHE A 309 10.56 -13.95 -4.35
CA PHE A 309 12.01 -14.11 -4.33
C PHE A 309 12.71 -12.76 -4.15
N SER A 310 13.77 -12.74 -3.34
CA SER A 310 14.58 -11.54 -3.10
C SER A 310 15.84 -11.56 -3.96
N LEU A 311 15.84 -10.78 -5.04
CA LEU A 311 16.81 -10.86 -6.14
C LEU A 311 17.57 -9.55 -6.32
N ARG A 312 18.85 -9.64 -6.69
CA ARG A 312 19.70 -8.47 -7.00
C ARG A 312 19.27 -7.85 -8.33
N PRO A 313 19.51 -6.54 -8.57
CA PRO A 313 19.20 -5.89 -9.84
C PRO A 313 19.74 -6.63 -11.07
N GLY A 314 20.97 -7.16 -11.00
CA GLY A 314 21.58 -7.92 -12.10
C GLY A 314 20.84 -9.19 -12.54
N ASN A 315 19.95 -9.72 -11.68
CA ASN A 315 19.15 -10.92 -11.94
C ASN A 315 17.74 -10.61 -12.46
N VAL A 316 17.42 -9.33 -12.62
CA VAL A 316 16.08 -8.82 -12.90
C VAL A 316 16.10 -8.07 -14.20
N VAL A 317 15.61 -8.73 -15.25
CA VAL A 317 15.57 -8.16 -16.60
C VAL A 317 14.24 -7.46 -16.82
N MET A 318 14.28 -6.16 -17.08
CA MET A 318 13.14 -5.31 -17.37
C MET A 318 12.85 -5.33 -18.88
N GLU A 319 11.56 -5.22 -19.23
CA GLU A 319 11.12 -5.17 -20.62
C GLU A 319 11.40 -3.81 -21.29
N ASN A 320 11.28 -3.79 -22.62
CA ASN A 320 11.38 -2.57 -23.42
C ASN A 320 10.30 -1.56 -23.01
N GLY A 321 10.68 -0.29 -22.89
CA GLY A 321 9.79 0.81 -22.52
C GLY A 321 9.77 1.11 -21.03
N ILE A 322 10.30 0.22 -20.18
CA ILE A 322 10.41 0.48 -18.75
C ILE A 322 11.43 1.60 -18.49
N VAL A 323 11.04 2.53 -17.63
CA VAL A 323 11.89 3.65 -17.23
C VAL A 323 12.63 3.26 -15.96
N ALA A 324 13.95 3.38 -15.95
CA ALA A 324 14.77 3.06 -14.80
C ALA A 324 15.88 4.10 -14.64
N ARG A 325 16.38 4.22 -13.41
CA ARG A 325 17.44 5.13 -13.03
C ARG A 325 18.80 4.44 -13.16
N VAL A 326 19.76 5.12 -13.77
CA VAL A 326 21.16 4.68 -13.83
C VAL A 326 21.79 4.81 -12.44
N ASN A 327 22.50 3.79 -11.98
CA ASN A 327 23.14 3.76 -10.67
C ASN A 327 24.44 2.94 -10.68
N GLY A 328 25.41 3.33 -9.85
CA GLY A 328 26.65 2.57 -9.63
C GLY A 328 27.57 2.48 -10.85
N LEU A 329 27.47 3.40 -11.81
CA LEU A 329 28.32 3.41 -13.00
C LEU A 329 29.66 4.09 -12.67
N GLU A 330 30.74 3.30 -12.61
CA GLU A 330 32.10 3.79 -12.29
C GLU A 330 32.78 4.48 -13.48
N SER A 331 32.56 3.97 -14.69
CA SER A 331 33.19 4.49 -15.91
C SER A 331 32.69 5.89 -16.32
N ARG A 332 31.43 6.20 -15.97
CA ARG A 332 30.76 7.47 -16.29
C ARG A 332 29.89 7.91 -15.10
N PRO A 333 30.51 8.32 -13.97
CA PRO A 333 29.78 8.65 -12.74
C PRO A 333 28.77 9.78 -12.91
N GLU A 334 28.99 10.68 -13.87
CA GLU A 334 28.11 11.80 -14.23
C GLU A 334 26.72 11.38 -14.74
N LEU A 335 26.58 10.12 -15.15
CA LEU A 335 25.30 9.56 -15.60
C LEU A 335 24.48 8.96 -14.45
N ASN A 336 25.07 8.76 -13.27
CA ASN A 336 24.35 8.22 -12.12
C ASN A 336 23.22 9.18 -11.68
N GLY A 337 22.07 8.61 -11.35
CA GLY A 337 20.87 9.36 -10.99
C GLY A 337 20.00 9.80 -12.18
N GLN A 338 20.49 9.67 -13.42
CA GLN A 338 19.68 9.97 -14.60
C GLN A 338 18.65 8.86 -14.87
N TRP A 339 17.47 9.26 -15.31
CA TRP A 339 16.39 8.35 -15.69
C TRP A 339 16.42 8.09 -17.19
N GLY A 340 16.27 6.84 -17.60
CA GLY A 340 16.29 6.44 -18.99
C GLY A 340 15.27 5.35 -19.29
N THR A 341 14.84 5.30 -20.54
CA THR A 341 13.93 4.26 -21.03
C THR A 341 14.75 3.10 -21.60
N ILE A 342 14.48 1.89 -21.13
CA ILE A 342 15.09 0.67 -21.66
C ILE A 342 14.59 0.44 -23.07
N LYS A 343 15.50 0.27 -24.03
CA LYS A 343 15.17 -0.04 -25.42
C LYS A 343 15.29 -1.51 -25.71
N GLU A 344 16.38 -2.10 -25.28
CA GLU A 344 16.71 -3.46 -25.61
C GLU A 344 17.61 -4.04 -24.53
N TRP A 345 17.38 -5.32 -24.21
CA TRP A 345 18.29 -6.11 -23.42
C TRP A 345 19.11 -7.02 -24.34
N ILE A 346 20.42 -6.84 -24.31
CA ILE A 346 21.39 -7.58 -25.10
C ILE A 346 21.86 -8.76 -24.26
N LYS A 347 21.17 -9.89 -24.43
CA LYS A 347 21.34 -11.12 -23.64
C LYS A 347 22.80 -11.59 -23.57
N ASP A 348 23.52 -11.59 -24.69
CA ASP A 348 24.90 -12.12 -24.77
C ASP A 348 25.90 -11.35 -23.91
N SER A 349 25.65 -10.05 -23.70
CA SER A 349 26.55 -9.18 -22.92
C SER A 349 25.97 -8.76 -21.57
N ASN A 350 24.76 -9.25 -21.25
CA ASN A 350 23.95 -8.86 -20.09
C ASN A 350 23.92 -7.33 -19.85
N LYS A 351 23.61 -6.58 -20.92
CA LYS A 351 23.57 -5.11 -20.93
C LYS A 351 22.26 -4.62 -21.54
N TYR A 352 21.83 -3.44 -21.12
CA TYR A 352 20.78 -2.69 -21.78
C TYR A 352 21.35 -1.62 -22.70
N ASP A 353 20.64 -1.38 -23.80
CA ASP A 353 20.65 -0.08 -24.45
C ASP A 353 19.55 0.78 -23.82
N VAL A 354 19.96 1.90 -23.23
CA VAL A 354 19.09 2.81 -22.46
C VAL A 354 19.09 4.18 -23.12
N GLN A 355 17.90 4.67 -23.47
CA GLN A 355 17.73 5.99 -24.04
C GLN A 355 17.55 7.03 -22.93
N LEU A 356 18.51 7.96 -22.81
CA LEU A 356 18.47 9.07 -21.86
C LEU A 356 17.82 10.33 -22.47
N SER A 357 17.94 10.50 -23.77
CA SER A 357 17.36 11.63 -24.51
C SER A 357 17.11 11.24 -25.98
N PRO A 358 16.43 12.09 -26.78
CA PRO A 358 16.18 11.79 -28.20
C PRO A 358 17.44 11.45 -29.00
N SER A 359 18.60 12.01 -28.63
CA SER A 359 19.88 11.82 -29.34
C SER A 359 20.90 10.99 -28.55
N GLN A 360 20.59 10.52 -27.35
CA GLN A 360 21.55 9.85 -26.48
C GLN A 360 21.05 8.48 -26.03
N ILE A 361 21.76 7.45 -26.48
CA ILE A 361 21.62 6.06 -26.03
C ILE A 361 22.93 5.64 -25.39
N ILE A 362 22.85 5.01 -24.23
CA ILE A 362 24.00 4.45 -23.53
C ILE A 362 23.84 2.95 -23.38
N ARG A 363 24.97 2.24 -23.42
CA ARG A 363 25.03 0.83 -23.06
C ARG A 363 25.49 0.66 -21.62
N VAL A 364 24.69 -0.01 -20.80
CA VAL A 364 24.93 -0.19 -19.36
C VAL A 364 24.61 -1.62 -18.94
N LYS A 365 25.27 -2.14 -17.91
CA LYS A 365 24.94 -3.49 -17.41
C LYS A 365 23.57 -3.49 -16.75
N VAL A 366 22.93 -4.66 -16.70
CA VAL A 366 21.63 -4.83 -16.05
C VAL A 366 21.67 -4.40 -14.58
N GLU A 367 22.74 -4.71 -13.86
CA GLU A 367 22.93 -4.34 -12.45
C GLU A 367 22.97 -2.82 -12.19
N ASN A 368 23.27 -2.02 -13.21
CA ASN A 368 23.37 -0.56 -13.10
C ASN A 368 22.03 0.16 -13.35
N MET A 369 20.93 -0.57 -13.53
CA MET A 369 19.59 0.00 -13.72
C MET A 369 18.68 -0.36 -12.56
N ILE A 370 18.11 0.67 -11.91
CA ILE A 370 17.22 0.52 -10.76
C ILE A 370 15.89 1.24 -10.93
N LEU A 371 14.80 0.69 -10.36
CA LEU A 371 13.43 1.18 -10.46
C LEU A 371 13.07 2.27 -9.43
#